data_AF-A0A7J9N3U9-F1
#
_entry.id   AF-A0A7J9N3U9-F1
#
_cell.length_a   1.000
_cell.length_b   1.000
_cell.length_c   1.000
_cell.angle_alpha   90.00
_cell.angle_beta   90.00
_cell.angle_gamma   90.00
#
_symmetry.space_group_name_H-M   'P 1'
#
loop_
_entity.id
_entity.type
_entity.pdbx_description
1 polymer ?
#
loop_
_entity_poly.entity_id
_entity_poly.type
_entity_poly.pdbx_seq_one_letter_code
_entity_poly.pdbx_strand_id
1 'polypeptide(L)'
;MDVESLSTPFGLSSLLEINGFMKDIKDLEQRQRIEAIECLQAVTVGRDLGMKYVEIEGDSLTVTKKVKNPNRDKSAIGPYIHDIKEQNVTFYECKFQHARRAANKSTHNLASERLKMGKNA
;
A
#
# COMPACT_ATOMS: atom_id res chain seq x y z
N MET A 1 46.91 19.43 14.56
CA MET A 1 46.50 18.04 14.30
C MET A 1 45.09 18.13 13.78
N ASP A 2 44.99 18.13 12.46
CA ASP A 2 43.74 18.38 11.75
C ASP A 2 42.83 17.16 11.85
N VAL A 3 41.60 17.38 12.31
CA VAL A 3 40.55 16.37 12.47
C VAL A 3 39.76 16.12 11.17
N GLU A 4 40.34 16.41 10.00
CA GLU A 4 39.66 16.34 8.69
C GLU A 4 40.17 15.24 7.73
N SER A 5 40.80 14.16 8.22
CA SER A 5 41.36 13.13 7.33
C SER A 5 40.79 11.72 7.48
N LEU A 6 39.49 11.60 7.80
CA LEU A 6 38.77 10.35 7.58
C LEU A 6 37.62 10.52 6.59
N SER A 7 37.91 11.04 5.39
CA SER A 7 37.04 10.81 4.24
C SER A 7 37.17 9.33 3.85
N THR A 8 36.19 8.52 4.22
CA THR A 8 36.06 7.18 3.65
C THR A 8 35.85 7.30 2.13
N PRO A 9 36.29 6.32 1.32
CA PRO A 9 36.29 6.45 -0.14
C PRO A 9 34.88 6.40 -0.77
N PHE A 10 33.84 6.20 0.04
CA PHE A 10 32.45 6.29 -0.42
C PHE A 10 31.97 7.72 -0.25
N GLY A 11 32.25 8.53 -1.28
CA GLY A 11 31.93 9.94 -1.33
C GLY A 11 30.47 10.25 -0.98
N LEU A 12 30.26 11.42 -0.40
CA LEU A 12 28.96 11.97 0.01
C LEU A 12 27.86 11.82 -1.07
N SER A 13 28.21 11.78 -2.35
CA SER A 13 27.29 11.49 -3.47
C SER A 13 26.61 10.12 -3.34
N SER A 14 27.38 9.07 -3.06
CA SER A 14 26.86 7.70 -2.89
C SER A 14 25.94 7.61 -1.67
N LEU A 15 26.25 8.33 -0.59
CA LEU A 15 25.37 8.41 0.58
C LEU A 15 24.05 9.15 0.28
N LEU A 16 24.10 10.22 -0.53
CA LEU A 16 22.92 10.97 -0.94
C LEU A 16 22.00 10.12 -1.85
N GLU A 17 22.59 9.37 -2.77
CA GLU A 17 21.88 8.42 -3.65
C GLU A 17 21.21 7.30 -2.84
N ILE A 18 21.92 6.70 -1.87
CA ILE A 18 21.38 5.67 -0.97
C ILE A 18 20.21 6.22 -0.14
N ASN A 19 20.33 7.44 0.38
CA ASN A 19 19.26 8.09 1.14
C ASN A 19 18.03 8.39 0.27
N GLY A 20 18.23 8.80 -0.98
CA GLY A 20 17.17 8.98 -1.96
C GLY A 20 16.42 7.66 -2.22
N PHE A 21 17.15 6.59 -2.48
CA PHE A 21 16.58 5.26 -2.70
C PHE A 21 15.81 4.74 -1.48
N MET A 22 16.36 4.92 -0.26
CA MET A 22 15.66 4.55 0.97
C MET A 22 14.37 5.33 1.18
N LYS A 23 14.33 6.61 0.78
CA LYS A 23 13.10 7.42 0.82
C LYS A 23 12.05 6.88 -0.13
N ASP A 24 12.43 6.53 -1.36
CA ASP A 24 11.51 5.95 -2.34
C ASP A 24 10.94 4.60 -1.88
N ILE A 25 11.75 3.77 -1.21
CA ILE A 25 11.29 2.52 -0.58
C ILE A 25 10.23 2.82 0.49
N LYS A 26 10.49 3.78 1.39
CA LYS A 26 9.54 4.14 2.45
C LYS A 26 8.22 4.66 1.87
N ASP A 27 8.28 5.48 0.83
CA ASP A 27 7.07 5.99 0.15
C ASP A 27 6.28 4.85 -0.49
N LEU A 28 6.96 3.82 -1.03
CA LEU A 28 6.31 2.63 -1.57
C LEU A 28 5.62 1.79 -0.49
N GLU A 29 6.24 1.64 0.69
CA GLU A 29 5.62 0.95 1.83
C GLU A 29 4.36 1.67 2.33
N GLN A 30 4.40 3.00 2.41
CA GLN A 30 3.24 3.81 2.79
C GLN A 30 2.09 3.66 1.79
N ARG A 31 2.38 3.64 0.49
CA ARG A 31 1.37 3.39 -0.55
C ARG A 31 0.70 2.03 -0.36
N GLN A 32 1.47 0.97 -0.13
CA GLN A 32 0.90 -0.37 0.12
C GLN A 32 0.01 -0.41 1.35
N ARG A 33 0.37 0.34 2.40
CA ARG A 33 -0.44 0.47 3.62
C ARG A 33 -1.77 1.16 3.33
N ILE A 34 -1.77 2.27 2.60
CA ILE A 34 -3.01 3.01 2.25
C ILE A 34 -3.95 2.09 1.46
N GLU A 35 -3.44 1.41 0.42
CA GLU A 35 -4.22 0.48 -0.39
C GLU A 35 -4.81 -0.69 0.44
N ALA A 36 -4.06 -1.20 1.42
CA ALA A 36 -4.57 -2.24 2.31
C ALA A 36 -5.70 -1.73 3.22
N ILE A 37 -5.60 -0.48 3.70
CA ILE A 37 -6.64 0.16 4.51
C ILE A 37 -7.89 0.43 3.66
N GLU A 38 -7.74 0.96 2.46
CA GLU A 38 -8.87 1.21 1.55
C GLU A 38 -9.59 -0.09 1.18
N CYS A 39 -8.84 -1.17 0.93
CA CYS A 39 -9.41 -2.50 0.71
C CYS A 39 -10.18 -3.00 1.95
N LEU A 40 -9.62 -2.87 3.15
CA LEU A 40 -10.31 -3.23 4.40
C LEU A 40 -11.60 -2.42 4.60
N GLN A 41 -11.58 -1.13 4.29
CA GLN A 41 -12.76 -0.27 4.35
C GLN A 41 -13.84 -0.74 3.37
N ALA A 42 -13.48 -1.08 2.13
CA ALA A 42 -14.41 -1.61 1.14
C ALA A 42 -15.08 -2.92 1.61
N VAL A 43 -14.28 -3.84 2.16
CA VAL A 43 -14.76 -5.09 2.76
C VAL A 43 -15.71 -4.80 3.93
N THR A 44 -15.33 -3.89 4.82
CA THR A 44 -16.11 -3.53 6.00
C THR A 44 -17.47 -2.95 5.60
N VAL A 45 -17.49 -2.02 4.64
CA VAL A 45 -18.73 -1.42 4.13
C VAL A 45 -19.62 -2.48 3.48
N GLY A 46 -19.07 -3.36 2.65
CA GLY A 46 -19.85 -4.45 2.03
C GLY A 46 -20.49 -5.37 3.07
N ARG A 47 -19.75 -5.68 4.14
CA ARG A 47 -20.25 -6.50 5.25
C ARG A 47 -21.35 -5.77 6.02
N ASP A 48 -21.11 -4.53 6.39
CA ASP A 48 -22.05 -3.74 7.20
C ASP A 48 -23.36 -3.43 6.43
N LEU A 49 -23.28 -3.37 5.09
CA LEU A 49 -24.46 -3.30 4.21
C LEU A 49 -25.18 -4.65 4.03
N GLY A 50 -24.68 -5.74 4.62
CA GLY A 50 -25.27 -7.08 4.50
C GLY A 50 -25.18 -7.67 3.09
N MET A 51 -24.22 -7.22 2.27
CA MET A 51 -24.03 -7.74 0.93
C MET A 51 -23.64 -9.21 1.00
N LYS A 52 -24.18 -10.02 0.08
CA LYS A 52 -23.87 -11.46 -0.02
C LYS A 52 -22.79 -11.76 -1.04
N TYR A 53 -22.75 -10.98 -2.11
CA TYR A 53 -21.84 -11.10 -3.24
C TYR A 53 -21.13 -9.77 -3.42
N VAL A 54 -19.81 -9.76 -3.34
CA VAL A 54 -19.00 -8.53 -3.41
C VAL A 54 -17.86 -8.71 -4.40
N GLU A 55 -17.58 -7.65 -5.15
CA GLU A 55 -16.42 -7.56 -6.03
C GLU A 55 -15.63 -6.31 -5.65
N ILE A 56 -14.39 -6.52 -5.21
CA ILE A 56 -13.49 -5.48 -4.73
C ILE A 56 -12.40 -5.29 -5.76
N GLU A 57 -12.43 -4.15 -6.45
CA GLU A 57 -11.44 -3.74 -7.43
C GLU A 57 -10.43 -2.77 -6.80
N GLY A 58 -9.13 -3.07 -6.96
CA GLY A 58 -8.04 -2.22 -6.48
C GLY A 58 -6.86 -2.16 -7.45
N ASP A 59 -6.05 -1.10 -7.33
CA ASP A 59 -4.86 -0.92 -8.18
C ASP A 59 -3.60 -1.60 -7.60
N SER A 60 -3.70 -2.08 -6.35
CA SER A 60 -2.61 -2.77 -5.68
C SER A 60 -2.61 -4.28 -5.93
N LEU A 61 -1.86 -4.69 -6.96
CA LEU A 61 -1.60 -6.11 -7.22
C LEU A 61 -1.00 -6.82 -5.99
N THR A 62 -0.21 -6.11 -5.19
CA THR A 62 0.39 -6.62 -3.95
C THR A 62 -0.68 -7.01 -2.93
N VAL A 63 -1.64 -6.12 -2.67
CA VAL A 63 -2.74 -6.38 -1.73
C VAL A 63 -3.62 -7.52 -2.26
N THR A 64 -4.03 -7.47 -3.53
CA THR A 64 -4.84 -8.54 -4.15
C THR A 64 -4.16 -9.91 -4.04
N LYS A 65 -2.85 -10.00 -4.32
CA LYS A 65 -2.10 -11.27 -4.22
C LYS A 65 -2.03 -11.76 -2.78
N LYS A 66 -1.81 -10.88 -1.82
CA LYS A 66 -1.67 -11.22 -0.39
C LYS A 66 -2.97 -11.68 0.24
N VAL A 67 -4.09 -11.03 -0.12
CA VAL A 67 -5.43 -11.44 0.32
C VAL A 67 -5.77 -12.83 -0.23
N LYS A 68 -5.43 -13.12 -1.49
CA LYS A 68 -5.69 -14.44 -2.11
C LYS A 68 -4.75 -15.55 -1.64
N ASN A 69 -3.59 -15.21 -1.09
CA ASN A 69 -2.65 -16.20 -0.59
C ASN A 69 -3.17 -16.80 0.72
N PRO A 70 -3.34 -18.12 0.87
CA PRO A 70 -3.85 -18.72 2.10
C PRO A 70 -2.91 -18.54 3.31
N ASN A 71 -1.62 -18.33 3.07
CA ASN A 71 -0.64 -18.21 4.15
C ASN A 71 -0.76 -16.89 4.91
N ARG A 72 -0.32 -16.90 6.18
CA ARG A 72 -0.22 -15.69 7.01
C ARG A 72 0.81 -14.73 6.41
N ASP A 73 0.39 -13.49 6.20
CA ASP A 73 1.28 -12.42 5.75
C ASP A 73 2.10 -11.88 6.94
N LYS A 74 3.43 -11.85 6.80
CA LYS A 74 4.38 -11.38 7.83
C LYS A 74 4.97 -9.99 7.54
N SER A 75 4.46 -9.30 6.52
CA SER A 75 4.88 -7.95 6.15
C SER A 75 4.24 -6.88 7.03
N ALA A 76 4.68 -5.63 6.86
CA ALA A 76 4.13 -4.47 7.58
C ALA A 76 2.62 -4.24 7.36
N ILE A 77 2.03 -4.76 6.28
CA ILE A 77 0.59 -4.69 6.02
C ILE A 77 -0.17 -5.97 6.43
N GLY A 78 0.53 -6.97 6.97
CA GLY A 78 -0.01 -8.27 7.35
C GLY A 78 -1.25 -8.20 8.27
N PRO A 79 -1.30 -7.30 9.27
CA PRO A 79 -2.50 -7.11 10.08
C PRO A 79 -3.75 -6.74 9.26
N TYR A 80 -3.64 -5.78 8.32
CA TYR A 80 -4.77 -5.41 7.46
C TYR A 80 -5.21 -6.56 6.55
N ILE A 81 -4.25 -7.33 6.01
CA ILE A 81 -4.54 -8.51 5.18
C ILE A 81 -5.26 -9.59 5.98
N HIS A 82 -4.90 -9.76 7.24
CA HIS A 82 -5.57 -10.68 8.14
C HIS A 82 -7.02 -10.27 8.37
N ASP A 83 -7.26 -9.00 8.74
CA ASP A 83 -8.61 -8.49 9.00
C ASP A 83 -9.49 -8.56 7.75
N ILE A 84 -8.94 -8.25 6.57
CA ILE A 84 -9.64 -8.43 5.29
C ILE A 84 -10.11 -9.88 5.13
N LYS A 85 -9.23 -10.86 5.36
CA LYS A 85 -9.55 -12.28 5.22
C LYS A 85 -10.59 -12.74 6.23
N GLU A 86 -10.50 -12.27 7.47
CA GLU A 86 -11.49 -12.59 8.51
C GLU A 86 -12.87 -12.04 8.15
N GLN A 87 -12.95 -10.80 7.67
CA GLN A 87 -14.23 -10.24 7.23
C GLN A 87 -14.72 -10.88 5.94
N ASN A 88 -13.83 -11.35 5.07
CA ASN A 88 -14.20 -11.98 3.81
C ASN A 88 -15.08 -13.23 3.99
N VAL A 89 -14.98 -13.92 5.14
CA VAL A 89 -15.75 -15.14 5.41
C VAL A 89 -17.25 -14.90 5.60
N THR A 90 -17.67 -13.64 5.80
CA THR A 90 -19.09 -13.29 5.97
C THR A 90 -19.85 -13.22 4.65
N PHE A 91 -19.15 -13.11 3.53
CA PHE A 91 -19.76 -13.12 2.20
C PHE A 91 -19.97 -14.54 1.71
N TYR A 92 -21.02 -14.76 0.92
CA TYR A 92 -21.17 -16.00 0.17
C TYR A 92 -20.09 -16.09 -0.92
N GLU A 93 -19.81 -14.96 -1.56
CA GLU A 93 -18.71 -14.82 -2.49
C GLU A 93 -18.15 -13.41 -2.40
N CYS A 94 -16.83 -13.32 -2.31
CA CYS A 94 -16.15 -12.04 -2.49
C CYS A 94 -14.91 -12.22 -3.36
N LYS A 95 -14.85 -11.45 -4.45
CA LYS A 95 -13.81 -11.49 -5.46
C LYS A 95 -12.91 -10.27 -5.33
N PHE A 96 -11.60 -10.51 -5.25
CA PHE A 96 -10.61 -9.44 -5.30
C PHE A 96 -10.03 -9.37 -6.71
N GLN A 97 -10.20 -8.25 -7.39
CA GLN A 97 -9.69 -8.03 -8.74
C GLN A 97 -8.67 -6.89 -8.75
N HIS A 98 -7.60 -7.09 -9.52
CA HIS A 98 -6.65 -6.01 -9.77
C HIS A 98 -7.04 -5.30 -11.07
N ALA A 99 -7.50 -4.06 -10.97
CA ALA A 99 -7.79 -3.21 -12.11
C ALA A 99 -6.53 -2.40 -12.49
N ARG A 100 -6.04 -2.53 -13.72
CA ARG A 100 -4.89 -1.74 -14.19
C ARG A 100 -5.31 -0.26 -14.28
N ARG A 101 -4.47 0.64 -13.76
CA ARG A 101 -4.65 2.10 -13.63
C ARG A 101 -5.24 2.85 -14.84
N ALA A 102 -5.16 2.31 -16.05
CA ALA A 102 -5.80 2.89 -17.23
C ALA A 102 -7.34 2.98 -17.09
N ALA A 103 -7.96 2.07 -16.34
CA ALA A 103 -9.39 2.12 -15.99
C ALA A 103 -9.70 2.98 -14.75
N ASN A 104 -8.68 3.34 -13.95
CA ASN A 104 -8.83 3.99 -12.65
C ASN A 104 -8.13 5.36 -12.59
N LYS A 105 -8.12 6.10 -13.71
CA LYS A 105 -7.50 7.43 -13.83
C LYS A 105 -8.04 8.42 -12.77
N SER A 106 -9.29 8.23 -12.34
CA SER A 106 -9.95 9.03 -11.32
C SER A 106 -9.36 8.87 -9.92
N THR A 107 -8.96 7.66 -9.50
CA THR A 107 -8.36 7.40 -8.17
C THR A 107 -6.88 7.81 -8.11
N HIS A 108 -6.13 7.70 -9.22
CA HIS A 108 -4.78 8.26 -9.29
C HIS A 108 -4.77 9.79 -9.16
N ASN A 109 -5.76 10.46 -9.75
CA ASN A 109 -5.93 11.90 -9.61
C ASN A 109 -6.29 12.27 -8.16
N LEU A 110 -7.21 11.53 -7.53
CA LEU A 110 -7.63 11.77 -6.14
C LEU A 110 -6.47 11.56 -5.14
N ALA A 111 -5.68 10.48 -5.31
CA ALA A 111 -4.50 10.23 -4.50
C ALA A 111 -3.40 11.29 -4.72
N SER A 112 -3.25 11.74 -5.96
CA SER A 112 -2.32 12.84 -6.30
C SER A 112 -2.75 14.19 -5.73
N GLU A 113 -4.06 14.45 -5.63
CA GLU A 113 -4.58 15.66 -4.99
C GLU A 113 -4.43 15.61 -3.47
N ARG A 114 -4.69 14.47 -2.81
CA ARG A 114 -4.44 14.31 -1.37
C ARG A 114 -2.96 14.48 -1.02
N LEU A 115 -2.05 13.96 -1.85
CA LEU A 115 -0.59 14.17 -1.70
C LEU A 115 -0.17 15.63 -1.89
N LYS A 116 -0.91 16.42 -2.68
CA LYS A 116 -0.67 17.87 -2.83
C LYS A 116 -1.21 18.66 -1.65
N MET A 117 -2.35 18.25 -1.08
CA MET A 117 -2.96 18.91 0.08
C MET A 117 -2.14 18.76 1.37
N GLY A 118 -1.40 17.66 1.54
CA GLY A 118 -0.51 17.46 2.70
C GLY A 118 0.80 18.27 2.69
N LYS A 119 1.05 19.08 1.65
CA LYS A 119 2.25 19.94 1.54
C LYS A 119 2.00 21.42 1.82
N ASN A 120 0.76 21.79 2.14
CA ASN A 120 0.34 23.17 2.40
C ASN A 120 -0.20 23.38 3.84
N ALA A 121 0.15 22.51 4.77
CA ALA A 121 -0.17 22.64 6.19
C ALA A 121 1.10 22.82 7.02
#